data_AF-A0A2A4VMT1-F1
#
_entry.id   AF-A0A2A4VMT1-F1
#
_cell.length_a   1.000
_cell.length_b   1.000
_cell.length_c   1.000
_cell.angle_alpha   90.00
_cell.angle_beta   90.00
_cell.angle_gamma   90.00
#
_symmetry.space_group_name_H-M   'P 1'
#
loop_
_entity.id
_entity.type
_entity.pdbx_description
1 polymer ?
#
loop_
_entity_poly.entity_id
_entity_poly.type
_entity_poly.pdbx_seq_one_letter_code
_entity_poly.pdbx_strand_id
1 'polypeptide(L)'
;MLLVSATAGLVVLVAFVISTVNDAKSASESAKEGLTTLADVVARNIASAIIFDDVGAAKETLEALQADSAVLQADVLDGNGDVFASFTNASHSMQFWLHGIKPYNELVIERAVTQNSQRVGTIRVIADYDRVLEGVILRLVTNLLGIVIAFLLGYMFLRKMLGTIFAPIGLLTSA
;
A
#
# COMPACT_ATOMS: atom_id res chain seq x y z
N MET A 1 40.41 -1.82 -11.13
CA MET A 1 39.68 -0.69 -10.51
C MET A 1 38.30 -0.50 -11.13
N LEU A 2 38.15 -0.29 -12.44
CA LEU A 2 36.84 -0.20 -13.10
C LEU A 2 35.93 -1.43 -12.90
N LEU A 3 36.48 -2.65 -12.98
CA LEU A 3 35.72 -3.89 -12.74
C LEU A 3 35.19 -4.00 -11.30
N VAL A 4 35.92 -3.47 -10.31
CA VAL A 4 35.52 -3.50 -8.88
C VAL A 4 34.42 -2.48 -8.61
N SER A 5 34.51 -1.27 -9.18
CA SER A 5 33.42 -0.30 -9.11
C SER A 5 32.17 -0.76 -9.86
N ALA A 6 32.32 -1.42 -11.00
CA ALA A 6 31.19 -1.97 -11.77
C ALA A 6 30.47 -3.09 -11.00
N THR A 7 31.22 -4.00 -10.36
CA THR A 7 30.62 -5.05 -9.53
C THR A 7 29.98 -4.50 -8.27
N ALA A 8 30.59 -3.52 -7.60
CA ALA A 8 29.98 -2.87 -6.43
C ALA A 8 28.67 -2.14 -6.81
N GLY A 9 28.63 -1.43 -7.94
CA GLY A 9 27.42 -0.80 -8.44
C GLY A 9 26.31 -1.80 -8.78
N LEU A 10 26.67 -2.94 -9.38
CA LEU A 10 25.71 -4.00 -9.69
C LEU A 10 25.10 -4.62 -8.42
N VAL A 11 25.90 -4.86 -7.39
CA VAL A 11 25.44 -5.40 -6.11
C VAL A 11 24.45 -4.45 -5.44
N VAL A 12 24.73 -3.14 -5.43
CA VAL A 12 23.83 -2.12 -4.87
C VAL A 12 22.51 -2.06 -5.64
N LEU A 13 22.55 -2.11 -6.98
CA LEU A 13 21.35 -2.14 -7.81
C LEU A 13 20.47 -3.36 -7.52
N VAL A 14 21.08 -4.55 -7.40
CA VAL A 14 20.34 -5.79 -7.11
C VAL A 14 19.73 -5.73 -5.71
N ALA A 15 20.50 -5.35 -4.69
CA ALA A 15 19.99 -5.22 -3.33
C ALA A 15 18.82 -4.21 -3.24
N PHE A 16 18.90 -3.13 -4.01
CA PHE A 16 17.86 -2.12 -4.08
C PHE A 16 16.58 -2.62 -4.73
N VAL A 17 16.67 -3.33 -5.87
CA VAL A 17 15.50 -3.91 -6.54
C VAL A 17 14.80 -4.88 -5.59
N ILE A 18 15.57 -5.71 -4.89
CA ILE A 18 15.05 -6.64 -3.88
C ILE A 18 14.36 -5.88 -2.74
N SER A 19 14.99 -4.85 -2.17
CA SER A 19 14.40 -4.04 -1.10
C SER A 19 13.10 -3.38 -1.52
N THR A 20 13.07 -2.77 -2.70
CA THR A 20 11.89 -2.06 -3.23
C THR A 20 10.71 -3.02 -3.43
N VAL A 21 10.97 -4.21 -3.96
CA VAL A 21 9.94 -5.25 -4.12
C VAL A 21 9.42 -5.71 -2.76
N ASN A 22 10.30 -5.87 -1.77
CA ASN A 22 9.90 -6.25 -0.41
C ASN A 22 9.06 -5.16 0.28
N ASP A 23 9.45 -3.89 0.13
CA ASP A 23 8.72 -2.76 0.71
C ASP A 23 7.31 -2.65 0.11
N ALA A 24 7.18 -2.84 -1.21
CA ALA A 24 5.88 -2.84 -1.88
C ALA A 24 4.98 -3.98 -1.41
N LYS A 25 5.54 -5.19 -1.24
CA LYS A 25 4.80 -6.34 -0.69
C LYS A 25 4.38 -6.11 0.75
N SER A 26 5.30 -5.68 1.61
CA SER A 26 5.04 -5.43 3.02
C SER A 26 3.98 -4.35 3.23
N ALA A 27 4.03 -3.25 2.45
CA ALA A 27 3.01 -2.21 2.51
C ALA A 27 1.61 -2.75 2.19
N SER A 28 1.51 -3.64 1.20
CA SER A 28 0.24 -4.26 0.81
C SER A 28 -0.29 -5.23 1.88
N GLU A 29 0.60 -6.01 2.50
CA GLU A 29 0.24 -6.90 3.60
C GLU A 29 -0.23 -6.13 4.83
N SER A 30 0.50 -5.08 5.23
CA SER A 30 0.10 -4.22 6.36
C SER A 30 -1.23 -3.51 6.12
N ALA A 31 -1.50 -3.06 4.88
CA ALA A 31 -2.80 -2.47 4.54
C ALA A 31 -3.94 -3.49 4.69
N LYS A 32 -3.75 -4.72 4.20
CA LYS A 32 -4.74 -5.80 4.34
C LYS A 32 -4.98 -6.20 5.80
N GLU A 33 -3.93 -6.23 6.61
CA GLU A 33 -4.02 -6.54 8.04
C GLU A 33 -4.72 -5.42 8.83
N GLY A 34 -4.42 -4.16 8.51
CA GLY A 34 -5.11 -2.99 9.08
C GLY A 34 -6.60 -3.01 8.76
N LEU A 35 -6.96 -3.25 7.50
CA LEU A 35 -8.36 -3.32 7.07
C LEU A 35 -9.10 -4.52 7.71
N THR A 36 -8.43 -5.66 7.82
CA THR A 36 -8.96 -6.83 8.55
C THR A 36 -9.29 -6.47 10.00
N THR A 37 -8.35 -5.81 10.68
CA THR A 37 -8.52 -5.40 12.08
C THR A 37 -9.69 -4.42 12.23
N LEU A 38 -9.79 -3.45 11.32
CA LEU A 38 -10.89 -2.50 11.31
C LEU A 38 -12.24 -3.22 11.10
N ALA A 39 -12.32 -4.14 10.14
CA ALA A 39 -13.50 -4.96 9.91
C ALA A 39 -13.88 -5.82 11.12
N ASP A 40 -12.91 -6.38 11.85
CA ASP A 40 -13.15 -7.15 13.07
C ASP A 40 -13.71 -6.28 14.21
N VAL A 41 -13.20 -5.05 14.37
CA VAL A 41 -13.71 -4.08 15.35
C VAL A 41 -15.14 -3.67 15.01
N VAL A 42 -15.39 -3.32 13.75
CA VAL A 42 -16.72 -2.94 13.27
C VAL A 42 -17.70 -4.11 13.43
N ALA A 43 -17.30 -5.34 13.08
CA ALA A 43 -18.12 -6.54 13.27
C ALA A 43 -18.54 -6.72 14.73
N ARG A 44 -17.63 -6.55 15.70
CA ARG A 44 -17.96 -6.68 17.13
C ARG A 44 -18.96 -5.63 17.60
N ASN A 45 -18.84 -4.41 17.09
CA ASN A 45 -19.72 -3.29 17.49
C ASN A 45 -21.11 -3.37 16.84
N ILE A 46 -21.21 -3.97 15.65
CA ILE A 46 -22.48 -4.14 14.92
C ILE A 46 -23.34 -5.27 15.47
N ALA A 47 -22.77 -6.23 16.20
CA ALA A 47 -23.50 -7.39 16.70
C ALA A 47 -24.75 -7.02 17.51
N SER A 48 -24.64 -6.04 18.43
CA SER A 48 -25.77 -5.54 19.20
C SER A 48 -26.83 -4.89 18.32
N ALA A 49 -26.43 -4.14 17.29
CA ALA A 49 -27.35 -3.50 16.37
C ALA A 49 -28.20 -4.53 15.59
N ILE A 50 -27.61 -5.66 15.19
CA ILE A 50 -28.36 -6.77 14.57
C ILE A 50 -29.34 -7.40 15.56
N ILE A 51 -28.93 -7.66 16.81
CA ILE A 51 -29.82 -8.28 17.81
C ILE A 51 -31.03 -7.41 18.13
N PHE A 52 -30.83 -6.09 18.18
CA PHE A 52 -31.89 -5.12 18.50
C PHE A 52 -32.60 -4.57 17.27
N ASP A 53 -32.32 -5.09 16.07
CA ASP A 53 -32.89 -4.63 14.80
C ASP A 53 -32.70 -3.10 14.58
N ASP A 54 -31.62 -2.54 15.11
CA ASP A 54 -31.29 -1.11 15.02
C ASP A 54 -30.40 -0.83 13.80
N VAL A 55 -31.04 -0.66 12.65
CA VAL A 55 -30.37 -0.31 11.39
C VAL A 55 -29.61 1.02 11.49
N GLY A 56 -30.10 1.97 12.31
CA GLY A 56 -29.48 3.28 12.50
C GLY A 56 -28.12 3.16 13.17
N ALA A 57 -28.06 2.44 14.29
CA ALA A 57 -26.81 2.18 15.02
C ALA A 57 -25.80 1.37 14.18
N ALA A 58 -26.26 0.40 13.38
CA ALA A 58 -25.38 -0.35 12.49
C ALA A 58 -24.76 0.56 11.41
N LYS A 59 -25.56 1.47 10.83
CA LYS A 59 -25.06 2.42 9.83
C LYS A 59 -24.04 3.40 10.42
N GLU A 60 -24.32 3.96 11.59
CA GLU A 60 -23.37 4.84 12.30
C GLU A 60 -22.05 4.11 12.59
N THR A 61 -22.12 2.83 12.95
CA THR A 61 -20.91 2.02 13.17
C THR A 61 -20.17 1.74 11.86
N LEU A 62 -20.87 1.50 10.76
CA LEU A 62 -20.26 1.32 9.43
C LEU A 62 -19.59 2.59 8.91
N GLU A 63 -20.07 3.77 9.28
CA GLU A 63 -19.44 5.05 8.90
C GLU A 63 -18.01 5.17 9.43
N ALA A 64 -17.63 4.45 10.50
CA ALA A 64 -16.25 4.38 10.95
C ALA A 64 -15.28 3.82 9.88
N LEU A 65 -15.77 3.04 8.91
CA LEU A 65 -14.98 2.54 7.78
C LEU A 65 -14.55 3.64 6.82
N GLN A 66 -15.18 4.82 6.86
CA GLN A 66 -14.74 6.01 6.13
C GLN A 66 -13.28 6.40 6.45
N ALA A 67 -12.82 6.10 7.67
CA ALA A 67 -11.47 6.44 8.11
C ALA A 67 -10.38 5.78 7.23
N ASP A 68 -10.70 4.64 6.62
CA ASP A 68 -9.82 4.00 5.65
C ASP A 68 -10.28 4.32 4.22
N SER A 69 -9.49 5.14 3.53
CA SER A 69 -9.78 5.56 2.16
C SER A 69 -9.72 4.43 1.13
N ALA A 70 -9.18 3.26 1.48
CA ALA A 70 -9.21 2.07 0.63
C ALA A 70 -10.57 1.40 0.60
N VAL A 71 -11.44 1.63 1.60
CA VAL A 71 -12.79 1.05 1.63
C VAL A 71 -13.68 1.72 0.59
N LEU A 72 -14.21 0.90 -0.32
CA LEU A 72 -15.17 1.28 -1.36
C LEU A 72 -16.59 1.19 -0.84
N GLN A 73 -16.92 0.03 -0.28
CA GLN A 73 -18.25 -0.32 0.19
C GLN A 73 -18.14 -1.33 1.33
N ALA A 74 -19.10 -1.31 2.24
CA ALA A 74 -19.27 -2.37 3.22
C ALA A 74 -20.75 -2.67 3.43
N ASP A 75 -21.08 -3.95 3.46
CA ASP A 75 -22.44 -4.44 3.69
C ASP A 75 -22.45 -5.34 4.94
N VAL A 76 -23.48 -5.18 5.76
CA VAL A 76 -23.78 -6.06 6.87
C VAL A 76 -24.93 -6.95 6.45
N LEU A 77 -24.71 -8.24 6.53
CA LEU A 77 -25.67 -9.30 6.24
C LEU A 77 -26.17 -9.84 7.58
N ASP A 78 -27.49 -10.02 7.69
CA ASP A 78 -28.11 -10.65 8.85
C ASP A 78 -27.89 -12.18 8.86
N GLY A 79 -28.52 -12.88 9.81
CA GLY A 79 -28.47 -14.35 9.89
C GLY A 79 -29.14 -15.09 8.70
N ASN A 80 -30.00 -14.41 7.94
CA ASN A 80 -30.68 -14.93 6.75
C ASN A 80 -29.87 -14.70 5.47
N GLY A 81 -28.85 -13.83 5.54
CA GLY A 81 -28.05 -13.40 4.40
C GLY A 81 -28.61 -12.18 3.68
N ASP A 82 -29.61 -11.51 4.26
CA ASP A 82 -30.18 -10.27 3.74
C ASP A 82 -29.35 -9.07 4.18
N VAL A 83 -29.30 -8.02 3.36
CA VAL A 83 -28.57 -6.80 3.68
C VAL A 83 -29.30 -6.03 4.78
N PHE A 84 -28.71 -6.01 5.97
CA PHE A 84 -29.19 -5.29 7.13
C PHE A 84 -28.83 -3.79 7.07
N ALA A 85 -27.58 -3.49 6.72
CA ALA A 85 -27.08 -2.13 6.58
C ALA A 85 -25.97 -2.08 5.52
N SER A 86 -25.82 -0.95 4.85
CA SER A 86 -24.77 -0.74 3.84
C SER A 86 -24.13 0.64 3.98
N PHE A 87 -22.85 0.69 3.63
CA PHE A 87 -22.04 1.89 3.60
C PHE A 87 -21.31 1.96 2.27
N THR A 88 -21.28 3.13 1.64
CA THR A 88 -20.52 3.39 0.42
C THR A 88 -19.70 4.64 0.62
N ASN A 89 -18.42 4.58 0.26
CA ASN A 89 -17.54 5.73 0.40
C ASN A 89 -17.86 6.75 -0.71
N ALA A 90 -18.37 7.92 -0.30
CA ALA A 90 -18.76 8.99 -1.21
C ALA A 90 -17.58 9.52 -2.06
N SER A 91 -16.36 9.43 -1.54
CA SER A 91 -15.15 9.85 -2.27
C SER A 91 -14.90 8.96 -3.49
N HIS A 92 -15.24 7.67 -3.40
CA HIS A 92 -15.02 6.70 -4.48
C HIS A 92 -16.19 6.61 -5.44
N SER A 93 -17.42 6.80 -4.96
CA SER A 93 -18.60 6.83 -5.84
C SER A 93 -18.45 7.93 -6.90
N MET A 94 -17.95 9.11 -6.52
CA MET A 94 -17.69 10.21 -7.46
C MET A 94 -16.59 9.88 -8.48
N GLN A 95 -15.54 9.16 -8.05
CA GLN A 95 -14.42 8.76 -8.91
C GLN A 95 -14.84 7.68 -9.93
N PHE A 96 -15.71 6.74 -9.53
CA PHE A 96 -16.32 5.73 -10.40
C PHE A 96 -17.18 6.38 -11.49
N TRP A 97 -18.02 7.36 -11.15
CA TRP A 97 -18.83 8.09 -12.14
C TRP A 97 -18.00 8.86 -13.15
N LEU A 98 -16.84 9.40 -12.73
CA LEU A 98 -15.95 10.18 -13.59
C LEU A 98 -15.10 9.31 -14.52
N HIS A 99 -14.62 8.16 -14.05
CA HIS A 99 -13.71 7.31 -14.84
C HIS A 99 -14.43 6.12 -15.51
N GLY A 100 -15.62 5.73 -15.07
CA GLY A 100 -16.42 4.65 -15.68
C GLY A 100 -15.77 3.25 -15.63
N ILE A 101 -14.59 3.12 -15.02
CA ILE A 101 -13.84 1.87 -14.93
C ILE A 101 -14.02 1.32 -13.51
N LYS A 102 -14.56 0.12 -13.39
CA LYS A 102 -14.49 -0.64 -12.13
C LYS A 102 -13.00 -0.92 -11.84
N PRO A 103 -12.52 -0.70 -10.60
CA PRO A 103 -11.15 -1.08 -10.25
C PRO A 103 -10.96 -2.58 -10.53
N TYR A 104 -9.89 -2.93 -11.24
CA TYR A 104 -9.66 -4.31 -11.71
C TYR A 104 -9.33 -5.27 -10.56
N ASN A 105 -9.03 -4.75 -9.37
CA ASN A 105 -8.51 -5.52 -8.24
C ASN A 105 -9.22 -5.14 -6.92
N GLU A 106 -10.48 -5.56 -6.78
CA GLU A 106 -11.26 -5.42 -5.54
C GLU A 106 -10.82 -6.50 -4.52
N LEU A 107 -10.45 -6.08 -3.31
CA LEU A 107 -10.22 -6.97 -2.17
C LEU A 107 -11.52 -7.09 -1.37
N VAL A 108 -12.09 -8.30 -1.31
CA VAL A 108 -13.27 -8.59 -0.49
C VAL A 108 -12.84 -9.27 0.81
N ILE A 109 -13.19 -8.67 1.93
CA ILE A 109 -12.97 -9.21 3.28
C ILE A 109 -14.34 -9.52 3.89
N GLU A 110 -14.57 -10.79 4.20
CA GLU A 110 -15.75 -11.22 4.95
C GLU A 110 -15.38 -11.57 6.38
N ARG A 111 -16.15 -11.06 7.35
CA ARG A 111 -15.99 -11.37 8.77
C ARG A 111 -17.33 -11.71 9.40
N ALA A 112 -17.32 -12.75 10.22
CA ALA A 112 -18.50 -13.16 10.97
C ALA A 112 -18.78 -12.13 12.07
N VAL A 113 -20.01 -11.67 12.17
CA VAL A 113 -20.49 -10.87 13.29
C VAL A 113 -20.93 -11.87 14.37
N THR A 114 -20.23 -11.88 15.50
CA THR A 114 -20.49 -12.82 16.60
C THR A 114 -20.79 -12.10 17.90
N GLN A 115 -21.81 -12.54 18.62
CA GLN A 115 -22.12 -12.11 19.98
C GLN A 115 -22.15 -13.33 20.90
N ASN A 116 -21.42 -13.30 22.02
CA ASN A 116 -21.33 -14.42 22.97
C ASN A 116 -21.01 -15.76 22.29
N SER A 117 -20.09 -15.76 21.31
CA SER A 117 -19.69 -16.93 20.51
C SER A 117 -20.77 -17.48 19.55
N GLN A 118 -21.90 -16.80 19.40
CA GLN A 118 -22.93 -17.12 18.41
C GLN A 118 -22.84 -16.16 17.22
N ARG A 119 -22.86 -16.69 16.00
CA ARG A 119 -22.90 -15.88 14.77
C ARG A 119 -24.30 -15.29 14.60
N VAL A 120 -24.37 -13.97 14.52
CA VAL A 120 -25.62 -13.21 14.31
C VAL A 120 -25.69 -12.56 12.91
N GLY A 121 -24.55 -12.47 12.21
CA GLY A 121 -24.50 -11.93 10.86
C GLY A 121 -23.11 -12.04 10.23
N THR A 122 -22.88 -11.28 9.16
CA THR A 122 -21.61 -11.21 8.43
C THR A 122 -21.38 -9.79 7.92
N ILE A 123 -20.21 -9.22 8.14
CA ILE A 123 -19.81 -7.99 7.45
C ILE A 123 -18.96 -8.36 6.23
N ARG A 124 -19.29 -7.76 5.08
CA ARG A 124 -18.54 -7.84 3.83
C ARG A 124 -17.98 -6.46 3.55
N VAL A 125 -16.66 -6.33 3.52
CA VAL A 125 -15.95 -5.09 3.20
C VAL A 125 -15.29 -5.25 1.85
N ILE A 126 -15.51 -4.30 0.95
CA ILE A 126 -14.94 -4.24 -0.38
C ILE A 126 -13.97 -3.06 -0.39
N ALA A 127 -12.70 -3.32 -0.70
CA ALA A 127 -11.64 -2.33 -0.74
C ALA A 127 -10.88 -2.34 -2.07
N ASP A 128 -10.33 -1.18 -2.43
CA ASP A 128 -9.52 -0.99 -3.63
C ASP A 128 -8.05 -1.29 -3.36
N TYR A 129 -7.50 -2.26 -4.09
CA TYR A 129 -6.08 -2.63 -3.97
C TYR A 129 -5.15 -1.64 -4.69
N ASP A 130 -5.64 -0.91 -5.71
CA ASP A 130 -4.80 -0.05 -6.55
C ASP A 130 -4.33 1.22 -5.81
N ARG A 131 -5.07 1.69 -4.79
CA ARG A 131 -4.64 2.82 -3.95
C ARG A 131 -3.39 2.54 -3.14
N VAL A 132 -3.14 1.27 -2.78
CA VAL A 132 -1.90 0.87 -2.12
C VAL A 132 -0.71 1.11 -3.05
N LEU A 133 -0.88 0.93 -4.36
CA LEU A 133 0.15 1.13 -5.38
C LEU A 133 0.44 2.62 -5.66
N GLU A 134 -0.51 3.54 -5.50
CA GLU A 134 -0.23 4.98 -5.66
C GLU A 134 0.83 5.49 -4.66
N GLY A 135 0.76 5.03 -3.41
CA GLY A 135 1.79 5.33 -2.40
C GLY A 135 3.16 4.70 -2.72
N VAL A 136 3.17 3.59 -3.46
CA VAL A 136 4.39 2.92 -3.92
C VAL A 136 5.09 3.73 -5.01
N ILE A 137 4.37 4.42 -5.89
CA ILE A 137 4.98 5.24 -6.97
C ILE A 137 5.83 6.37 -6.40
N LEU A 138 5.33 7.10 -5.39
CA LEU A 138 6.09 8.19 -4.81
C LEU A 138 7.35 7.68 -4.11
N ARG A 139 7.27 6.55 -3.38
CA ARG A 139 8.45 5.86 -2.82
C ARG A 139 9.43 5.40 -3.89
N LEU A 140 8.94 4.86 -5.01
CA LEU A 140 9.77 4.48 -6.14
C LEU A 140 10.55 5.68 -6.70
N VAL A 141 9.92 6.85 -6.82
CA VAL A 141 10.57 8.08 -7.29
C VAL A 141 11.67 8.53 -6.32
N THR A 142 11.40 8.60 -5.01
CA THR A 142 12.43 8.99 -4.02
C THR A 142 13.61 8.01 -4.03
N ASN A 143 13.32 6.72 -4.12
CA ASN A 143 14.31 5.66 -4.19
C ASN A 143 15.16 5.75 -5.47
N LEU A 144 14.53 6.00 -6.63
CA LEU A 144 15.23 6.19 -7.91
C LEU A 144 16.15 7.43 -7.87
N LEU A 145 15.68 8.53 -7.26
CA LEU A 145 16.50 9.72 -7.02
C LEU A 145 17.75 9.40 -6.21
N GLY A 146 17.62 8.56 -5.18
CA GLY A 146 18.76 8.08 -4.38
C GLY A 146 19.81 7.36 -5.22
N ILE A 147 19.39 6.50 -6.16
CA ILE A 147 20.30 5.83 -7.10
C ILE A 147 21.01 6.84 -7.99
N VAL A 148 20.27 7.77 -8.60
CA VAL A 148 20.84 8.77 -9.50
C VAL A 148 21.90 9.60 -8.76
N ILE A 149 21.61 10.00 -7.53
CA ILE A 149 22.56 10.74 -6.67
C ILE A 149 23.80 9.89 -6.36
N ALA A 150 23.63 8.62 -5.96
CA ALA A 150 24.74 7.73 -5.67
C ALA A 150 25.64 7.52 -6.89
N PHE A 151 25.05 7.35 -8.08
CA PHE A 151 25.79 7.25 -9.35
C PHE A 151 26.56 8.54 -9.69
N LEU A 152 25.93 9.71 -9.51
CA LEU A 152 26.58 11.00 -9.74
C LEU A 152 27.76 11.22 -8.80
N LEU A 153 27.59 10.89 -7.51
CA LEU A 153 28.65 10.98 -6.52
C LEU A 153 29.81 10.01 -6.82
N GLY A 154 29.49 8.76 -7.18
CA GLY A 154 30.48 7.78 -7.62
C GLY A 154 31.24 8.24 -8.86
N TYR A 155 30.53 8.80 -9.85
CA TYR A 155 31.13 9.38 -11.05
C TYR A 155 32.05 10.58 -10.73
N MET A 156 31.60 11.49 -9.87
CA MET A 156 32.38 12.67 -9.46
C MET A 156 33.64 12.26 -8.70
N PHE A 157 33.53 11.29 -7.79
CA PHE A 157 34.66 10.74 -7.04
C PHE A 157 35.68 10.09 -7.98
N LEU A 158 35.21 9.29 -8.94
CA LEU A 158 36.06 8.65 -9.95
C LEU A 158 36.78 9.69 -10.82
N ARG A 159 36.08 10.72 -11.29
CA ARG A 159 36.69 11.84 -12.05
C ARG A 159 37.79 12.54 -11.25
N LYS A 160 37.52 12.86 -9.98
CA LYS A 160 38.49 13.55 -9.10
C LYS A 160 39.74 12.69 -8.89
N MET A 161 39.58 11.40 -8.61
CA MET A 161 40.71 10.50 -8.37
C MET A 161 41.54 10.27 -9.65
N LEU A 162 40.88 10.08 -10.80
CA LEU A 162 41.55 9.93 -12.10
C LEU A 162 42.34 11.20 -12.46
N GLY A 163 41.78 12.39 -12.22
CA GLY A 163 42.46 13.66 -12.48
C GLY A 163 43.68 13.89 -11.59
N THR A 164 43.60 13.58 -10.30
CA THR A 164 44.72 13.81 -9.36
C THR A 164 45.86 12.80 -9.53
N ILE A 165 45.57 11.55 -9.90
CA ILE A 165 46.58 10.48 -9.96
C ILE A 165 47.28 10.41 -11.32
N PHE A 166 46.58 10.66 -12.44
CA PHE A 166 47.16 10.53 -13.79
C PHE A 166 47.76 11.82 -14.36
N ALA A 167 47.39 13.00 -13.83
CA ALA A 167 47.98 14.28 -14.25
C ALA A 167 49.53 14.35 -14.13
N PRO A 168 50.19 13.79 -13.10
CA PRO A 168 51.64 13.92 -12.95
C PRO A 168 52.44 13.06 -13.95
N ILE A 169 51.85 12.01 -14.52
CA ILE A 169 52.58 11.02 -15.31
C ILE A 169 52.75 11.50 -16.76
N GLY A 170 51.80 12.28 -17.29
CA GLY A 170 51.91 12.92 -18.61
C GLY A 170 52.96 14.05 -18.67
N LEU A 171 53.27 14.67 -17.52
CA LEU A 171 54.32 15.69 -17.41
C LEU A 171 55.74 15.10 -17.42
N LEU A 172 55.90 13.81 -17.12
CA LEU A 172 57.21 13.13 -17.10
C LEU A 172 57.60 12.50 -18.44
N THR A 173 56.71 12.47 -19.43
CA THR A 173 56.98 11.97 -20.79
C THR A 173 57.12 13.09 -21.82
N SER A 174 56.93 14.35 -21.40
CA SER A 174 57.07 15.56 -22.24
C SER A 174 58.28 16.43 -21.88
N ALA A 175 59.17 15.94 -21.01
CA ALA A 175 60.49 16.52 -20.71
C ALA A 175 61.59 15.54 -21.12
#